data_AF-A0A7X1PAS8-F1
#
_entry.id   AF-A0A7X1PAS8-F1
#
_cell.length_a   1.000
_cell.length_b   1.000
_cell.length_c   1.000
_cell.angle_alpha   90.00
_cell.angle_beta   90.00
_cell.angle_gamma   90.00
#
_symmetry.space_group_name_H-M   'P 1'
#
loop_
_entity.id
_entity.type
_entity.pdbx_description
1 polymer ?
#
loop_
_entity_poly.entity_id
_entity_poly.type
_entity_poly.pdbx_seq_one_letter_code
_entity_poly.pdbx_strand_id
1 'polypeptide(L)'
;MTKQQYVEPTGDQRAGWHKDGNANRSFTRRLPTAWEMFLKEEGLPVFTGIGMKDSRELPRADWPRLGGKGTYIQLLGTSNDTGMFVVEVPARGALKPQRHLYEERYIVLDGRGSVEVWKEGSSAKTSFEYQQWSVFAIPLNANFRVINASSSPALLLGVNTAPKAINTYQNKPFIFDNPFTFEDRFGGNLEEYWKPGEDFEPQPTRGRAMITGNPDPGRLQHLPAAG
;
A
#
# COMPACT_ATOMS: atom_id res chain seq x y z
N MET A 1 -13.80 37.13 26.32
CA MET A 1 -12.64 36.22 26.24
C MET A 1 -12.94 34.99 27.09
N THR A 2 -13.06 33.81 26.49
CA THR A 2 -13.36 32.55 27.21
C THR A 2 -12.18 32.11 28.07
N LYS A 3 -12.42 31.85 29.36
CA LYS A 3 -11.39 31.56 30.38
C LYS A 3 -10.90 30.11 30.24
N GLN A 4 -9.60 29.94 30.06
CA GLN A 4 -8.97 28.62 29.95
C GLN A 4 -8.91 27.97 31.34
N GLN A 5 -9.24 26.68 31.45
CA GLN A 5 -9.15 25.91 32.68
C GLN A 5 -8.41 24.60 32.42
N TYR A 6 -7.39 24.34 33.23
CA TYR A 6 -6.71 23.04 33.27
C TYR A 6 -7.58 22.06 34.07
N VAL A 7 -7.84 20.89 33.50
CA VAL A 7 -8.59 19.82 34.17
C VAL A 7 -7.63 18.66 34.43
N GLU A 8 -7.42 18.36 35.72
CA GLU A 8 -6.73 17.15 36.15
C GLU A 8 -7.59 15.92 35.87
N PRO A 9 -7.01 14.82 35.35
CA PRO A 9 -7.77 13.62 35.05
C PRO A 9 -8.24 12.97 36.36
N THR A 10 -9.55 12.87 36.53
CA THR A 10 -10.18 12.00 37.54
C THR A 10 -10.88 10.85 36.82
N GLY A 11 -10.42 9.62 37.06
CA GLY A 11 -10.91 8.43 36.34
C GLY A 11 -10.55 8.44 34.85
N ASP A 12 -11.54 8.20 33.98
CA ASP A 12 -11.37 8.09 32.52
C ASP A 12 -11.44 9.45 31.76
N GLN A 13 -11.48 10.57 32.48
CA GLN A 13 -11.56 11.89 31.85
C GLN A 13 -10.26 12.30 31.18
N ARG A 14 -10.35 13.02 30.05
CA ARG A 14 -9.19 13.52 29.31
C ARG A 14 -8.53 14.68 30.06
N ALA A 15 -7.29 14.46 30.50
CA ALA A 15 -6.44 15.51 31.05
C ALA A 15 -6.18 16.63 30.04
N GLY A 16 -6.01 17.86 30.53
CA GLY A 16 -5.44 18.95 29.74
C GLY A 16 -6.20 20.26 29.84
N TRP A 17 -5.83 21.20 28.98
CA TRP A 17 -6.53 22.48 28.85
C TRP A 17 -7.85 22.27 28.11
N HIS A 18 -8.95 22.79 28.64
CA HIS A 18 -10.27 22.71 28.01
C HIS A 18 -10.82 24.11 27.75
N LYS A 19 -11.51 24.26 26.62
CA LYS A 19 -12.26 25.49 26.34
C LYS A 19 -13.60 25.40 27.08
N ASP A 20 -13.84 26.35 27.98
CA ASP A 20 -15.09 26.52 28.74
C ASP A 20 -15.37 25.44 29.81
N GLY A 21 -14.33 24.81 30.37
CA GLY A 21 -14.49 23.79 31.42
C GLY A 21 -15.17 22.50 30.95
N ASN A 22 -15.43 22.37 29.64
CA ASN A 22 -15.99 21.16 29.05
C ASN A 22 -14.88 20.12 28.89
N ALA A 23 -14.79 19.18 29.83
CA ALA A 23 -13.82 18.09 29.87
C ALA A 23 -13.81 17.18 28.61
N ASN A 24 -14.80 17.30 27.72
CA ASN A 24 -14.85 16.58 26.45
C ASN A 24 -14.22 17.35 25.27
N ARG A 25 -13.76 18.59 25.47
CA ARG A 25 -13.14 19.42 24.41
C ARG A 25 -11.74 19.87 24.80
N SER A 26 -10.79 18.95 24.68
CA SER A 26 -9.36 19.23 24.86
C SER A 26 -8.87 20.29 23.86
N PHE A 27 -8.00 21.18 24.32
CA PHE A 27 -7.38 22.23 23.50
C PHE A 27 -6.48 21.63 22.41
N THR A 28 -5.91 20.45 22.67
CA THR A 28 -5.18 19.63 21.71
C THR A 28 -6.16 18.81 20.87
N ARG A 29 -6.94 19.48 20.01
CA ARG A 29 -7.63 18.79 18.93
C ARG A 29 -6.56 18.14 18.05
N ARG A 30 -6.54 16.81 17.97
CA ARG A 30 -5.71 16.10 16.99
C ARG A 30 -6.04 16.64 15.60
N LEU A 31 -5.06 17.25 14.96
CA LEU A 31 -5.18 17.63 13.57
C LEU A 31 -5.05 16.37 12.71
N PRO A 32 -5.84 16.24 11.64
CA PRO A 32 -5.69 15.12 10.73
C PRO A 32 -4.29 15.15 10.09
N THR A 33 -3.69 13.99 9.92
CA THR A 33 -2.40 13.87 9.23
C THR A 33 -2.58 14.10 7.72
N ALA A 34 -1.48 14.35 6.99
CA ALA A 34 -1.54 14.49 5.53
C ALA A 34 -2.08 13.22 4.86
N TRP A 35 -1.76 12.04 5.40
CA TRP A 35 -2.34 10.77 4.99
C TRP A 35 -3.86 10.71 5.19
N GLU A 36 -4.38 11.14 6.33
CA GLU A 36 -5.83 11.13 6.60
C GLU A 36 -6.59 12.12 5.70
N MET A 37 -5.96 13.27 5.40
CA MET A 37 -6.50 14.21 4.42
C MET A 37 -6.50 13.59 3.01
N PHE A 38 -5.43 12.91 2.62
CA PHE A 38 -5.34 12.20 1.35
C PHE A 38 -6.44 11.13 1.23
N LEU A 39 -6.66 10.30 2.25
CA LEU A 39 -7.74 9.30 2.24
C LEU A 39 -9.12 9.93 2.02
N LYS A 40 -9.37 11.08 2.68
CA LYS A 40 -10.62 11.81 2.53
C LYS A 40 -10.80 12.35 1.11
N GLU A 41 -9.73 12.84 0.49
CA GLU A 41 -9.74 13.33 -0.89
C GLU A 41 -9.94 12.22 -1.92
N GLU A 42 -9.41 11.03 -1.67
CA GLU A 42 -9.63 9.84 -2.51
C GLU A 42 -11.11 9.41 -2.49
N GLY A 43 -11.87 9.78 -1.45
CA GLY A 43 -13.32 9.58 -1.38
C GLY A 43 -13.76 8.13 -1.18
N LEU A 44 -12.84 7.24 -0.81
CA LEU A 44 -13.11 5.82 -0.59
C LEU A 44 -13.57 5.53 0.84
N PRO A 45 -14.32 4.43 1.04
CA PRO A 45 -14.56 3.90 2.37
C PRO A 45 -13.24 3.52 3.05
N VAL A 46 -13.15 3.79 4.35
CA VAL A 46 -12.01 3.40 5.20
C VAL A 46 -12.53 2.44 6.26
N PHE A 47 -12.20 1.16 6.14
CA PHE A 47 -12.50 0.18 7.16
C PHE A 47 -11.61 0.40 8.39
N THR A 48 -12.23 0.49 9.57
CA THR A 48 -11.53 0.60 10.86
C THR A 48 -12.02 -0.47 11.81
N GLY A 49 -11.10 -1.07 12.58
CA GLY A 49 -11.42 -2.16 13.51
C GLY A 49 -10.15 -2.80 14.07
N ILE A 50 -10.29 -3.73 15.02
CA ILE A 50 -9.15 -4.50 15.57
C ILE A 50 -8.59 -5.46 14.51
N GLY A 51 -9.48 -5.98 13.67
CA GLY A 51 -9.16 -6.86 12.56
C GLY A 51 -10.40 -7.05 11.70
N MET A 52 -10.26 -7.86 10.66
CA MET A 52 -11.37 -8.31 9.82
C MET A 52 -11.24 -9.81 9.60
N LYS A 53 -12.37 -10.47 9.37
CA LYS A 53 -12.39 -11.90 9.05
C LYS A 53 -11.94 -12.14 7.61
N ASP A 54 -12.44 -11.34 6.68
CA ASP A 54 -12.16 -11.47 5.26
C ASP A 54 -12.15 -10.07 4.60
N SER A 55 -11.04 -9.72 3.95
CA SER A 55 -10.89 -8.44 3.25
C SER A 55 -11.68 -8.39 1.94
N ARG A 56 -12.12 -9.54 1.42
CA ARG A 56 -12.91 -9.65 0.19
C ARG A 56 -14.35 -9.14 0.34
N GLU A 57 -14.84 -9.13 1.58
CA GLU A 57 -16.21 -8.71 1.92
C GLU A 57 -16.33 -7.21 2.14
N LEU A 58 -15.22 -6.46 2.11
CA LEU A 58 -15.23 -5.03 2.38
C LEU A 58 -16.04 -4.25 1.34
N PRO A 59 -16.81 -3.22 1.78
CA PRO A 59 -17.59 -2.37 0.89
C PRO A 59 -16.64 -1.52 0.05
N ARG A 60 -16.75 -1.62 -1.27
CA ARG A 60 -15.87 -0.94 -2.24
C ARG A 60 -16.63 0.16 -2.96
N ALA A 61 -16.02 1.34 -3.07
CA ALA A 61 -16.55 2.45 -3.86
C ALA A 61 -15.69 2.66 -5.12
N ASP A 62 -16.24 3.36 -6.11
CA ASP A 62 -15.49 3.72 -7.31
C ASP A 62 -14.24 4.51 -6.92
N TRP A 63 -13.11 4.16 -7.55
CA TRP A 63 -11.81 4.76 -7.29
C TRP A 63 -11.31 5.50 -8.53
N PRO A 64 -11.66 6.78 -8.72
CA PRO A 64 -11.36 7.52 -9.93
C PRO A 64 -9.87 7.56 -10.29
N ARG A 65 -8.98 7.65 -9.29
CA ARG A 65 -7.53 7.67 -9.50
C ARG A 65 -7.02 6.36 -10.09
N LEU A 66 -7.49 5.22 -9.60
CA LEU A 66 -7.04 3.89 -10.08
C LEU A 66 -7.90 3.33 -11.21
N GLY A 67 -9.12 3.82 -11.42
CA GLY A 67 -10.05 3.30 -12.44
C GLY A 67 -10.69 1.95 -12.10
N GLY A 68 -10.61 1.52 -10.84
CA GLY A 68 -11.28 0.32 -10.31
C GLY A 68 -12.25 0.70 -9.19
N LYS A 69 -12.53 -0.25 -8.29
CA LYS A 69 -13.23 0.00 -7.02
C LYS A 69 -12.34 -0.34 -5.86
N GLY A 70 -12.48 0.32 -4.71
CA GLY A 70 -11.63 0.01 -3.58
C GLY A 70 -12.13 0.45 -2.22
N THR A 71 -11.36 0.05 -1.23
CA THR A 71 -11.57 0.32 0.20
C THR A 71 -10.22 0.42 0.86
N TYR A 72 -9.99 1.47 1.64
CA TYR A 72 -8.83 1.55 2.51
C TYR A 72 -9.06 0.78 3.81
N ILE A 73 -7.98 0.30 4.40
CA ILE A 73 -7.98 -0.43 5.67
C ILE A 73 -7.06 0.31 6.64
N GLN A 74 -7.62 0.71 7.79
CA GLN A 74 -6.89 1.30 8.92
C GLN A 74 -7.27 0.55 10.19
N LEU A 75 -6.53 -0.50 10.50
CA LEU A 75 -6.74 -1.26 11.73
C LEU A 75 -6.24 -0.49 12.96
N LEU A 76 -6.88 -0.72 14.10
CA LEU A 76 -6.42 -0.19 15.38
C LEU A 76 -5.06 -0.82 15.72
N GLY A 77 -4.11 0.01 16.13
CA GLY A 77 -2.75 -0.43 16.47
C GLY A 77 -1.74 -0.40 15.31
N THR A 78 -2.16 -0.16 14.06
CA THR A 78 -1.21 0.03 12.94
C THR A 78 -0.67 1.46 12.84
N SER A 79 -1.20 2.39 13.65
CA SER A 79 -0.69 3.76 13.82
C SER A 79 -0.44 4.56 12.53
N ASN A 80 -1.13 4.24 11.43
CA ASN A 80 -0.83 4.75 10.08
C ASN A 80 0.63 4.50 9.64
N ASP A 81 1.27 3.43 10.10
CA ASP A 81 2.63 3.05 9.69
C ASP A 81 2.67 2.33 8.34
N THR A 82 1.53 1.78 7.91
CA THR A 82 1.40 1.03 6.66
C THR A 82 0.05 1.33 6.03
N GLY A 83 0.07 1.62 4.73
CA GLY A 83 -1.14 1.81 3.95
C GLY A 83 -1.63 0.45 3.48
N MET A 84 -2.91 0.17 3.68
CA MET A 84 -3.55 -1.05 3.21
C MET A 84 -4.82 -0.68 2.48
N PHE A 85 -5.09 -1.35 1.36
CA PHE A 85 -6.35 -1.22 0.65
C PHE A 85 -6.66 -2.49 -0.12
N VAL A 86 -7.94 -2.72 -0.36
CA VAL A 86 -8.40 -3.69 -1.34
C VAL A 86 -8.80 -2.95 -2.60
N VAL A 87 -8.36 -3.44 -3.75
CA VAL A 87 -8.73 -2.91 -5.07
C VAL A 87 -9.32 -4.01 -5.94
N GLU A 88 -10.47 -3.72 -6.52
CA GLU A 88 -11.12 -4.51 -7.56
C GLU A 88 -10.72 -3.98 -8.93
N VAL A 89 -10.15 -4.84 -9.75
CA VAL A 89 -9.86 -4.58 -11.16
C VAL A 89 -11.05 -5.05 -12.00
N PRO A 90 -11.63 -4.20 -12.87
CA PRO A 90 -12.79 -4.57 -13.67
C PRO A 90 -12.58 -5.86 -14.48
N ALA A 91 -13.66 -6.61 -14.73
CA ALA A 91 -13.64 -7.77 -15.60
C ALA A 91 -13.12 -7.42 -17.00
N ARG A 92 -12.15 -8.20 -17.51
CA ARG A 92 -11.45 -7.94 -18.78
C ARG A 92 -10.93 -6.50 -18.90
N GLY A 93 -10.65 -5.87 -17.77
CA GLY A 93 -10.26 -4.47 -17.68
C GLY A 93 -8.87 -4.32 -17.11
N ALA A 94 -8.51 -3.08 -16.79
CA ALA A 94 -7.25 -2.76 -16.16
C ALA A 94 -7.42 -1.54 -15.27
N LEU A 95 -6.58 -1.43 -14.25
CA LEU A 95 -6.40 -0.16 -13.56
C LEU A 95 -5.73 0.85 -14.50
N LYS A 96 -5.86 2.12 -14.16
CA LYS A 96 -5.09 3.21 -14.78
C LYS A 96 -3.60 3.00 -14.47
N PRO A 97 -2.70 3.45 -15.37
CA PRO A 97 -1.27 3.50 -15.06
C PRO A 97 -1.01 4.25 -13.76
N GLN A 98 -0.08 3.73 -12.96
CA GLN A 98 0.31 4.27 -11.68
C GLN A 98 1.82 4.44 -11.62
N ARG A 99 2.27 5.46 -10.88
CA ARG A 99 3.64 5.68 -10.48
C ARG A 99 3.64 6.39 -9.14
N HIS A 100 4.54 5.99 -8.24
CA HIS A 100 4.62 6.62 -6.94
C HIS A 100 5.98 6.40 -6.26
N LEU A 101 6.30 7.33 -5.35
CA LEU A 101 7.50 7.31 -4.53
C LEU A 101 7.22 6.69 -3.15
N TYR A 102 6.68 5.47 -3.14
CA TYR A 102 6.60 4.61 -1.97
C TYR A 102 6.68 3.13 -2.36
N GLU A 103 7.01 2.27 -1.41
CA GLU A 103 7.04 0.82 -1.63
C GLU A 103 5.61 0.29 -1.69
N GLU A 104 5.29 -0.56 -2.65
CA GLU A 104 3.96 -1.17 -2.77
C GLU A 104 4.05 -2.64 -3.15
N ARG A 105 3.27 -3.47 -2.45
CA ARG A 105 3.14 -4.89 -2.71
C ARG A 105 1.69 -5.28 -2.83
N TYR A 106 1.42 -6.24 -3.69
CA TYR A 106 0.09 -6.79 -3.90
C TYR A 106 0.07 -8.26 -3.50
N ILE A 107 -1.04 -8.66 -2.88
CA ILE A 107 -1.45 -10.06 -2.72
C ILE A 107 -2.73 -10.22 -3.52
N VAL A 108 -2.75 -11.14 -4.47
CA VAL A 108 -3.94 -11.42 -5.29
C VAL A 108 -4.89 -12.32 -4.51
N LEU A 109 -6.04 -11.78 -4.13
CA LEU A 109 -7.07 -12.50 -3.39
C LEU A 109 -7.99 -13.32 -4.29
N ASP A 110 -8.22 -12.84 -5.52
CA ASP A 110 -9.01 -13.51 -6.55
C ASP A 110 -8.65 -13.01 -7.96
N GLY A 111 -8.87 -13.85 -8.96
CA GLY A 111 -8.63 -13.56 -10.37
C GLY A 111 -7.22 -13.83 -10.87
N ARG A 112 -7.01 -13.55 -12.15
CA ARG A 112 -5.72 -13.67 -12.85
C ARG A 112 -5.59 -12.62 -13.94
N GLY A 113 -4.36 -12.31 -14.31
CA GLY A 113 -4.03 -11.37 -15.36
C GLY A 113 -2.55 -11.05 -15.35
N SER A 114 -2.19 -9.85 -15.77
CA SER A 114 -0.80 -9.44 -15.90
C SER A 114 -0.54 -8.06 -15.33
N VAL A 115 0.73 -7.78 -15.04
CA VAL A 115 1.21 -6.45 -14.69
C VAL A 115 2.22 -6.03 -15.73
N GLU A 116 2.01 -4.86 -16.32
CA GLU A 116 3.01 -4.18 -17.13
C GLU A 116 3.82 -3.22 -16.24
N VAL A 117 5.14 -3.17 -16.40
CA VAL A 117 6.05 -2.29 -15.68
C VAL A 117 7.04 -1.64 -16.65
N TRP A 118 7.28 -0.34 -16.52
CA TRP A 118 8.25 0.40 -17.34
C TRP A 118 8.90 1.56 -16.59
N LYS A 119 10.10 1.93 -17.02
CA LYS A 119 10.82 3.10 -16.50
C LYS A 119 10.21 4.39 -17.06
N GLU A 120 10.41 5.50 -16.36
CA GLU A 120 10.02 6.80 -16.89
C GLU A 120 10.77 7.12 -18.18
N GLY A 121 10.04 7.62 -19.18
CA GLY A 121 10.60 7.98 -20.50
C GLY A 121 10.98 6.78 -21.38
N SER A 122 10.83 5.54 -20.90
CA SER A 122 11.08 4.33 -21.69
C SER A 122 9.83 3.88 -22.43
N SER A 123 10.01 3.45 -23.69
CA SER A 123 8.98 2.73 -24.45
C SER A 123 9.00 1.23 -24.18
N ALA A 124 10.09 0.70 -23.62
CA ALA A 124 10.22 -0.72 -23.29
C ALA A 124 9.43 -1.05 -22.02
N LYS A 125 8.52 -2.02 -22.14
CA LYS A 125 7.72 -2.56 -21.04
C LYS A 125 8.15 -3.99 -20.78
N THR A 126 8.26 -4.32 -19.50
CA THR A 126 8.34 -5.70 -19.03
C THR A 126 6.98 -6.07 -18.47
N SER A 127 6.58 -7.33 -18.61
CA SER A 127 5.31 -7.82 -18.09
C SER A 127 5.47 -9.17 -17.43
N PHE A 128 4.66 -9.42 -16.40
CA PHE A 128 4.56 -10.72 -15.74
C PHE A 128 3.11 -11.05 -15.44
N GLU A 129 2.81 -12.34 -15.36
CA GLU A 129 1.47 -12.85 -15.06
C GLU A 129 1.27 -13.05 -13.55
N TYR A 130 0.03 -12.91 -13.10
CA TYR A 130 -0.41 -13.23 -11.75
C TYR A 130 -1.68 -14.08 -11.77
N GLN A 131 -1.88 -14.82 -10.69
CA GLN A 131 -3.10 -15.55 -10.41
C GLN A 131 -3.44 -15.42 -8.93
N GLN A 132 -4.53 -16.05 -8.49
CA GLN A 132 -4.90 -16.08 -7.09
C GLN A 132 -3.71 -16.56 -6.23
N TRP A 133 -3.51 -15.86 -5.12
CA TRP A 133 -2.43 -16.05 -4.14
C TRP A 133 -1.02 -15.73 -4.63
N SER A 134 -0.87 -15.14 -5.81
CA SER A 134 0.36 -14.48 -6.21
C SER A 134 0.62 -13.27 -5.31
N VAL A 135 1.88 -13.09 -4.89
CA VAL A 135 2.36 -11.90 -4.18
C VAL A 135 3.42 -11.21 -5.02
N PHE A 136 3.37 -9.91 -5.26
CA PHE A 136 4.44 -9.22 -6.02
C PHE A 136 4.69 -7.80 -5.48
N ALA A 137 5.89 -7.27 -5.69
CA ALA A 137 6.28 -5.93 -5.28
C ALA A 137 6.56 -5.04 -6.48
N ILE A 138 5.96 -3.86 -6.54
CA ILE A 138 6.24 -2.91 -7.60
C ILE A 138 7.56 -2.20 -7.30
N PRO A 139 8.52 -2.15 -8.25
CA PRO A 139 9.72 -1.36 -8.08
C PRO A 139 9.41 0.11 -7.78
N LEU A 140 10.16 0.69 -6.84
CA LEU A 140 9.98 2.07 -6.43
C LEU A 140 10.06 3.04 -7.61
N ASN A 141 9.05 3.92 -7.73
CA ASN A 141 8.92 4.94 -8.77
C ASN A 141 8.93 4.43 -10.24
N ALA A 142 8.69 3.14 -10.48
CA ALA A 142 8.37 2.64 -11.80
C ALA A 142 6.93 2.98 -12.19
N ASN A 143 6.68 3.14 -13.48
CA ASN A 143 5.33 3.13 -13.99
C ASN A 143 4.84 1.68 -14.06
N PHE A 144 3.60 1.43 -13.65
CA PHE A 144 3.00 0.10 -13.74
C PHE A 144 1.51 0.14 -14.05
N ARG A 145 0.99 -0.97 -14.58
CA ARG A 145 -0.44 -1.15 -14.86
C ARG A 145 -0.85 -2.57 -14.57
N VAL A 146 -1.87 -2.72 -13.70
CA VAL A 146 -2.46 -4.02 -13.38
C VAL A 146 -3.63 -4.30 -14.33
N ILE A 147 -3.58 -5.44 -15.01
CA ILE A 147 -4.54 -5.86 -16.04
C ILE A 147 -5.21 -7.15 -15.54
N ASN A 148 -6.53 -7.24 -15.71
CA ASN A 148 -7.31 -8.42 -15.40
C ASN A 148 -7.71 -9.14 -16.70
N ALA A 149 -7.27 -10.40 -16.84
CA ALA A 149 -7.62 -11.23 -17.99
C ALA A 149 -8.90 -12.05 -17.75
N SER A 150 -9.42 -12.05 -16.53
CA SER A 150 -10.59 -12.84 -16.13
C SER A 150 -11.90 -12.18 -16.58
N SER A 151 -12.93 -12.99 -16.81
CA SER A 151 -14.29 -12.51 -17.09
C SER A 151 -15.04 -12.03 -15.85
N SER A 152 -14.55 -12.35 -14.66
CA SER A 152 -14.95 -11.77 -13.38
C SER A 152 -13.97 -10.68 -12.95
N PRO A 153 -14.36 -9.74 -12.06
CA PRO A 153 -13.42 -8.82 -11.45
C PRO A 153 -12.30 -9.55 -10.69
N ALA A 154 -11.08 -9.04 -10.76
CA ALA A 154 -9.96 -9.52 -9.96
C ALA A 154 -9.85 -8.67 -8.69
N LEU A 155 -9.39 -9.27 -7.60
CA LEU A 155 -9.32 -8.61 -6.31
C LEU A 155 -7.91 -8.71 -5.73
N LEU A 156 -7.32 -7.57 -5.42
CA LEU A 156 -5.95 -7.47 -4.91
C LEU A 156 -5.93 -6.69 -3.60
N LEU A 157 -5.14 -7.15 -2.64
CA LEU A 157 -4.78 -6.44 -1.42
C LEU A 157 -3.45 -5.72 -1.63
N GLY A 158 -3.48 -4.40 -1.63
CA GLY A 158 -2.29 -3.54 -1.66
C GLY A 158 -1.80 -3.25 -0.24
N VAL A 159 -0.50 -3.40 -0.02
CA VAL A 159 0.20 -3.04 1.23
C VAL A 159 1.39 -2.16 0.86
N ASN A 160 1.45 -0.95 1.42
CA ASN A 160 2.43 0.05 0.99
C ASN A 160 2.93 0.97 2.11
N THR A 161 3.96 1.74 1.81
CA THR A 161 4.53 2.76 2.72
C THR A 161 4.01 4.18 2.43
N ALA A 162 2.90 4.31 1.69
CA ALA A 162 2.31 5.59 1.32
C ALA A 162 2.00 6.51 2.52
N PRO A 163 1.50 6.03 3.69
CA PRO A 163 1.28 6.91 4.83
C PRO A 163 2.56 7.61 5.29
N LYS A 164 3.70 6.89 5.30
CA LYS A 164 5.00 7.44 5.68
C LYS A 164 5.44 8.49 4.66
N ALA A 165 5.45 8.13 3.37
CA ALA A 165 5.84 9.05 2.31
C ALA A 165 4.98 10.33 2.29
N ILE A 166 3.65 10.19 2.36
CA ILE A 166 2.72 11.32 2.32
C ILE A 166 2.86 12.21 3.56
N ASN A 167 2.98 11.62 4.76
CA ASN A 167 3.17 12.41 5.98
C ASN A 167 4.52 13.12 6.03
N THR A 168 5.57 12.51 5.48
CA THR A 168 6.92 13.09 5.43
C THR A 168 7.02 14.21 4.39
N TYR A 169 6.64 13.96 3.14
CA TYR A 169 6.88 14.91 2.06
C TYR A 169 5.76 15.94 1.90
N GLN A 170 4.52 15.58 2.22
CA GLN A 170 3.32 16.44 2.11
C GLN A 170 3.19 17.17 0.75
N ASN A 171 3.70 16.55 -0.32
CA ASN A 171 3.75 17.14 -1.65
C ASN A 171 3.37 16.08 -2.69
N LYS A 172 2.14 16.14 -3.20
CA LYS A 172 1.62 15.15 -4.15
C LYS A 172 2.39 15.12 -5.47
N PRO A 173 2.73 16.25 -6.12
CA PRO A 173 3.56 16.23 -7.33
C PRO A 173 4.90 15.52 -7.10
N PHE A 174 5.56 15.73 -5.96
CA PHE A 174 6.80 15.02 -5.63
C PHE A 174 6.60 13.51 -5.43
N ILE A 175 5.42 13.08 -4.96
CA ILE A 175 5.14 11.67 -4.70
C ILE A 175 4.69 10.93 -5.96
N PHE A 176 3.90 11.55 -6.83
CA PHE A 176 3.26 10.88 -7.98
C PHE A 176 3.86 11.27 -9.34
N ASP A 177 4.43 12.47 -9.46
CA ASP A 177 4.87 13.06 -10.73
C ASP A 177 6.40 13.25 -10.80
N ASN A 178 7.16 12.60 -9.91
CA ASN A 178 8.61 12.73 -9.87
C ASN A 178 9.29 11.90 -10.98
N PRO A 179 10.09 12.52 -11.87
CA PRO A 179 10.71 11.84 -13.01
C PRO A 179 11.98 11.05 -12.65
N PHE A 180 12.40 11.00 -11.38
CA PHE A 180 13.63 10.34 -10.98
C PHE A 180 13.57 8.82 -11.14
N THR A 181 14.55 8.23 -11.81
CA THR A 181 14.65 6.78 -12.01
C THR A 181 15.72 6.17 -11.11
N PHE A 182 15.33 5.20 -10.27
CA PHE A 182 16.23 4.44 -9.39
C PHE A 182 16.99 3.34 -10.16
N GLU A 183 17.89 3.71 -11.07
CA GLU A 183 18.63 2.76 -11.92
C GLU A 183 19.38 1.67 -11.12
N ASP A 184 19.85 2.02 -9.92
CA ASP A 184 20.50 1.14 -8.95
C ASP A 184 19.57 0.03 -8.42
N ARG A 185 18.26 0.31 -8.31
CA ARG A 185 17.26 -0.66 -7.86
C ARG A 185 16.70 -1.52 -8.97
N PHE A 186 16.81 -1.07 -10.22
CA PHE A 186 16.34 -1.83 -11.38
C PHE A 186 17.36 -2.88 -11.84
N GLY A 187 18.51 -3.05 -11.19
CA GLY A 187 19.54 -3.99 -11.65
C GLY A 187 20.05 -3.69 -13.07
N GLY A 188 19.98 -2.43 -13.52
CA GLY A 188 20.26 -2.05 -14.91
C GLY A 188 19.08 -2.32 -15.87
N ASN A 189 18.37 -3.46 -15.77
CA ASN A 189 17.15 -3.75 -16.55
C ASN A 189 15.99 -4.34 -15.74
N LEU A 190 14.76 -3.94 -16.09
CA LEU A 190 13.53 -4.37 -15.39
C LEU A 190 13.29 -5.89 -15.44
N GLU A 191 13.86 -6.59 -16.42
CA GLU A 191 13.73 -8.05 -16.52
C GLU A 191 14.51 -8.77 -15.41
N GLU A 192 15.67 -8.26 -15.02
CA GLU A 192 16.51 -8.80 -13.94
C GLU A 192 15.88 -8.62 -12.56
N TYR A 193 15.12 -7.55 -12.35
CA TYR A 193 14.39 -7.33 -11.08
C TYR A 193 13.48 -8.52 -10.69
N TRP A 194 12.96 -9.25 -11.69
CA TRP A 194 12.07 -10.39 -11.49
C TRP A 194 12.78 -11.76 -11.63
N LYS A 195 14.08 -11.77 -11.94
CA LYS A 195 14.87 -13.01 -12.00
C LYS A 195 15.24 -13.45 -10.58
N PRO A 196 15.08 -14.73 -10.22
CA PRO A 196 15.54 -15.24 -8.94
C PRO A 196 17.06 -15.07 -8.80
N GLY A 197 17.53 -14.61 -7.64
CA GLY A 197 18.91 -14.82 -7.25
C GLY A 197 19.11 -16.31 -6.93
N GLU A 198 19.92 -17.01 -7.73
CA GLU A 198 20.22 -18.44 -7.55
C GLU A 198 21.45 -18.71 -6.66
N ASP A 199 21.98 -17.68 -6.00
CA ASP A 199 23.16 -17.83 -5.15
C ASP A 199 22.80 -18.51 -3.82
N PHE A 200 23.12 -19.80 -3.77
CA PHE A 200 23.09 -20.63 -2.56
C PHE A 200 24.43 -20.52 -1.84
N GLU A 201 24.52 -19.74 -0.77
CA GLU A 201 25.65 -19.88 0.16
C GLU A 201 25.29 -20.80 1.34
N PRO A 202 26.17 -21.75 1.70
CA PRO A 202 25.99 -22.53 2.91
C PRO A 202 26.15 -21.63 4.14
N GLN A 203 25.16 -21.60 5.04
CA GLN A 203 25.33 -20.90 6.31
C GLN A 203 26.44 -21.57 7.14
N PRO A 204 27.42 -20.81 7.64
CA PRO A 204 28.58 -21.39 8.31
C PRO A 204 28.25 -22.14 9.62
N THR A 205 27.08 -21.91 10.23
CA THR A 205 26.75 -22.48 11.56
C THR A 205 25.74 -23.64 11.56
N ARG A 206 25.00 -23.88 10.46
CA ARG A 206 23.89 -24.86 10.47
C ARG A 206 23.84 -25.82 9.28
N GLY A 207 24.74 -25.70 8.30
CA GLY A 207 24.79 -26.65 7.16
C GLY A 207 23.50 -26.74 6.32
N ARG A 208 22.60 -25.77 6.45
CA ARG A 208 21.41 -25.62 5.61
C ARG A 208 21.71 -24.57 4.55
N ALA A 209 21.24 -24.82 3.33
CA ALA A 209 21.31 -23.84 2.26
C ALA A 209 20.59 -22.56 2.67
N MET A 210 21.26 -21.42 2.56
CA MET A 210 20.68 -20.08 2.64
C MET A 210 20.65 -19.53 1.23
N ILE A 211 19.55 -18.87 0.88
CA ILE A 211 19.55 -17.98 -0.27
C ILE A 211 20.14 -16.67 0.24
N THR A 212 21.33 -16.31 -0.23
CA THR A 212 21.99 -15.01 -0.01
C THR A 212 21.90 -14.14 -1.26
N GLY A 213 20.88 -14.34 -2.08
CA GLY A 213 20.39 -13.29 -2.95
C GLY A 213 19.87 -12.12 -2.12
N ASN A 214 19.97 -10.90 -2.65
CA ASN A 214 19.29 -9.72 -2.11
C ASN A 214 17.86 -10.15 -1.69
N PRO A 215 17.38 -9.88 -0.46
CA PRO A 215 15.97 -10.06 -0.13
C PRO A 215 15.15 -8.98 -0.85
N ASP A 216 15.25 -8.95 -2.18
CA ASP A 216 14.43 -8.14 -3.04
C ASP A 216 13.02 -8.75 -3.03
N PRO A 217 11.99 -7.98 -2.69
CA PRO A 217 10.66 -8.51 -2.45
C PRO A 217 9.85 -8.83 -3.70
N GLY A 218 10.48 -8.81 -4.88
CA GLY A 218 9.84 -8.98 -6.18
C GLY A 218 9.34 -10.40 -6.49
N ARG A 219 9.53 -11.40 -5.63
CA ARG A 219 9.05 -12.74 -5.99
C ARG A 219 7.53 -12.77 -6.07
N LEU A 220 7.02 -13.15 -7.25
CA LEU A 220 5.72 -13.79 -7.43
C LEU A 220 5.68 -15.07 -6.60
N GLN A 221 5.30 -14.94 -5.33
CA GLN A 221 5.14 -16.09 -4.45
C GLN A 221 3.72 -16.60 -4.59
N HIS A 222 3.54 -17.83 -5.06
CA HIS A 222 2.28 -18.54 -4.89
C HIS A 222 2.22 -19.04 -3.45
N LEU A 223 1.35 -18.47 -2.63
CA LEU A 223 1.08 -19.04 -1.32
C LEU A 223 0.35 -20.39 -1.52
N PRO A 224 0.78 -21.47 -0.84
CA PRO A 224 0.06 -22.74 -0.92
C PRO A 224 -1.34 -22.55 -0.35
N ALA A 225 -2.34 -23.11 -1.04
CA ALA A 225 -3.69 -23.18 -0.50
C ALA A 225 -3.65 -23.98 0.81
N ALA A 226 -4.16 -23.41 1.91
CA ALA A 226 -4.36 -24.15 3.14
C ALA A 226 -5.42 -25.23 2.86
N GLY A 227 -5.03 -26.50 3.01
CA GLY A 227 -5.93 -27.66 2.94
C GLY A 227 -6.79 -27.80 4.19
#